data_AF-A0A6P6IDS3-F1
#
_entry.id   AF-A0A6P6IDS3-F1
#
_cell.length_a   1.000
_cell.length_b   1.000
_cell.length_c   1.000
_cell.angle_alpha   90.00
_cell.angle_beta   90.00
_cell.angle_gamma   90.00
#
_symmetry.space_group_name_H-M   'P 1'
#
loop_
_entity.id
_entity.type
_entity.pdbx_description
1 polymer ?
#
loop_
_entity_poly.entity_id
_entity_poly.type
_entity_poly.pdbx_seq_one_letter_code
_entity_poly.pdbx_strand_id
1 'polypeptide(L)'
;MTQSSPVVTQTAGSNQGTDEKKQATQCPRTHHFCPDDWIGFQKKCYYFSKEEGDWNSSRHDCITRGADLTIIDTTKEMDFLKRYKCTADHWIGLEITENQTLQWVHGTMSKIWFPVRGKEKCAYLDNDGAATARCYTDRKWICRMQMH
;
A
#
# COMPACT_ATOMS: atom_id res chain seq x y z
N MET A 1 -63.88 66.14 -8.38
CA MET A 1 -62.50 66.65 -8.40
C MET A 1 -62.09 66.92 -6.96
N THR A 2 -61.32 66.03 -6.34
CA THR A 2 -60.63 66.27 -5.07
C THR A 2 -59.33 65.47 -5.13
N GLN A 3 -58.21 66.17 -5.12
CA GLN A 3 -56.89 65.60 -4.92
C GLN A 3 -56.64 65.43 -3.42
N SER A 4 -55.96 64.35 -3.04
CA SER A 4 -55.20 64.28 -1.80
C SER A 4 -53.86 63.58 -2.10
N SER A 5 -52.77 64.35 -2.04
CA SER A 5 -51.35 63.97 -1.99
C SER A 5 -51.04 63.09 -0.73
N PRO A 6 -49.79 62.60 -0.45
CA PRO A 6 -48.49 63.08 -0.94
C PRO A 6 -47.32 62.07 -1.17
N VAL A 7 -46.38 62.55 -2.00
CA VAL A 7 -44.89 62.53 -1.92
C VAL A 7 -44.20 61.42 -1.13
N VAL A 8 -43.24 60.70 -1.77
CA VAL A 8 -41.85 60.50 -1.29
C VAL A 8 -40.89 60.26 -2.46
N THR A 9 -39.72 60.89 -2.34
CA THR A 9 -38.55 61.04 -3.22
C THR A 9 -37.76 59.75 -3.52
N GLN A 10 -37.03 59.81 -4.63
CA GLN A 10 -36.11 58.84 -5.23
C GLN A 10 -34.91 58.44 -4.35
N THR A 11 -34.42 57.22 -4.51
CA THR A 11 -32.97 56.92 -4.53
C THR A 11 -32.65 55.93 -5.65
N ALA A 12 -31.55 56.23 -6.35
CA ALA A 12 -31.00 55.46 -7.46
C ALA A 12 -30.07 54.35 -6.96
N GLY A 13 -29.98 53.25 -7.73
CA GLY A 13 -29.02 52.17 -7.51
C GLY A 13 -29.23 51.04 -8.51
N SER A 14 -28.64 51.19 -9.69
CA SER A 14 -28.70 50.30 -10.85
C SER A 14 -28.00 48.95 -10.62
N ASN A 15 -28.74 47.84 -10.78
CA ASN A 15 -28.19 46.49 -10.89
C ASN A 15 -28.00 46.10 -12.37
N GLN A 16 -26.79 45.65 -12.73
CA GLN A 16 -26.45 45.08 -14.04
C GLN A 16 -26.07 43.59 -13.92
N GLY A 17 -26.59 42.79 -14.85
CA GLY A 17 -26.02 41.57 -15.49
C GLY A 17 -25.50 40.43 -14.60
N THR A 18 -26.19 39.28 -14.54
CA THR A 18 -25.99 38.07 -15.39
C THR A 18 -24.56 37.52 -15.40
N ASP A 19 -24.35 36.32 -14.85
CA ASP A 19 -23.80 35.17 -15.60
C ASP A 19 -23.70 33.92 -14.71
N GLU A 20 -24.40 32.88 -15.16
CA GLU A 20 -24.48 31.56 -14.54
C GLU A 20 -23.19 30.78 -14.85
N LYS A 21 -22.20 30.86 -13.95
CA LYS A 21 -20.97 30.06 -14.08
C LYS A 21 -21.27 28.59 -13.79
N LYS A 22 -21.46 27.81 -14.86
CA LYS A 22 -21.44 26.33 -14.81
C LYS A 22 -20.09 25.87 -14.26
N GLN A 23 -20.10 25.40 -13.02
CA GLN A 23 -18.94 24.79 -12.40
C GLN A 23 -18.77 23.37 -12.96
N ALA A 24 -17.72 23.16 -13.74
CA ALA A 24 -17.31 21.82 -14.14
C ALA A 24 -16.95 21.03 -12.88
N THR A 25 -17.79 20.07 -12.51
CA THR A 25 -17.49 19.10 -11.46
C THR A 25 -16.28 18.29 -11.90
N GLN A 26 -15.13 18.59 -11.31
CA GLN A 26 -13.96 17.74 -11.46
C GLN A 26 -14.25 16.40 -10.80
N CYS A 27 -14.29 15.32 -11.58
CA CYS A 27 -14.34 13.98 -11.02
C CYS A 27 -13.09 13.80 -10.13
N PRO A 28 -13.21 13.45 -8.84
CA PRO A 28 -12.06 13.06 -8.06
C PRO A 28 -11.58 11.72 -8.65
N ARG A 29 -10.62 11.78 -9.57
CA ARG A 29 -9.81 10.62 -9.87
C ARG A 29 -8.80 10.53 -8.74
N THR A 30 -9.16 9.86 -7.65
CA THR A 30 -8.17 9.29 -6.75
C THR A 30 -7.46 8.21 -7.57
N HIS A 31 -6.44 8.61 -8.33
CA HIS A 31 -5.53 7.62 -8.87
C HIS A 31 -4.81 7.03 -7.65
N HIS A 32 -5.16 5.80 -7.30
CA HIS A 32 -4.48 5.04 -6.26
C HIS A 32 -3.07 4.77 -6.76
N PHE A 33 -2.12 5.62 -6.37
CA PHE A 33 -0.71 5.42 -6.60
C PHE A 33 -0.08 4.80 -5.35
N CYS A 34 1.05 4.13 -5.52
CA CYS A 34 1.83 3.71 -4.37
C CYS A 34 2.36 4.93 -3.61
N PRO A 35 2.48 4.88 -2.27
CA PRO A 35 3.09 5.95 -1.51
C PRO A 35 4.52 6.23 -2.00
N ASP A 36 5.04 7.41 -1.65
CA ASP A 36 6.44 7.75 -1.94
C ASP A 36 7.38 6.70 -1.34
N ASP A 37 8.44 6.37 -2.08
CA ASP A 37 9.41 5.30 -1.78
C ASP A 37 8.87 3.85 -1.86
N TRP A 38 7.65 3.65 -2.37
CA TRP A 38 7.11 2.32 -2.69
C TRP A 38 7.16 2.04 -4.18
N ILE A 39 7.36 0.78 -4.53
CA ILE A 39 7.40 0.31 -5.92
C ILE A 39 6.07 -0.36 -6.25
N GLY A 40 5.40 0.12 -7.29
CA GLY A 40 4.16 -0.47 -7.80
C GLY A 40 4.41 -1.63 -8.75
N PHE A 41 3.77 -2.77 -8.50
CA PHE A 41 3.77 -3.93 -9.40
C PHE A 41 2.44 -4.68 -9.31
N GLN A 42 1.77 -4.90 -10.44
CA GLN A 42 0.51 -5.68 -10.54
C GLN A 42 -0.57 -5.30 -9.49
N LYS A 43 -0.90 -4.00 -9.38
CA LYS A 43 -1.90 -3.47 -8.43
C LYS A 43 -1.53 -3.67 -6.95
N LYS A 44 -0.25 -3.88 -6.65
CA LYS A 44 0.29 -3.96 -5.30
C LYS A 44 1.43 -2.95 -5.17
N CYS A 45 1.65 -2.48 -3.95
CA CYS A 45 2.76 -1.62 -3.61
C CYS A 45 3.71 -2.37 -2.70
N TYR A 46 5.02 -2.24 -2.96
CA TYR A 46 6.07 -2.91 -2.20
C TYR A 46 7.06 -1.89 -1.64
N TYR A 47 7.38 -2.03 -0.35
CA TYR A 47 8.45 -1.29 0.31
C TYR A 47 9.59 -2.25 0.62
N PHE A 48 10.81 -1.84 0.27
CA PHE A 48 12.03 -2.59 0.55
C PHE A 48 12.78 -1.83 1.63
N SER A 49 12.99 -2.46 2.80
CA SER A 49 13.61 -1.78 3.93
C SER A 49 15.06 -1.38 3.62
N LYS A 50 15.48 -0.25 4.21
CA LYS A 50 16.89 0.14 4.21
C LYS A 50 17.61 -0.48 5.40
N GLU A 51 16.91 -0.55 6.53
CA GLU A 51 17.35 -1.15 7.78
C GLU A 51 17.21 -2.68 7.77
N GLU A 52 17.87 -3.31 8.75
CA GLU A 52 17.76 -4.73 9.06
C GLU A 52 17.14 -4.92 10.44
N GLY A 53 16.45 -6.03 10.63
CA GLY A 53 15.88 -6.42 11.91
C GLY A 53 15.38 -7.86 11.91
N ASP A 54 14.90 -8.29 13.07
CA ASP A 54 14.26 -9.58 13.23
C ASP A 54 12.91 -9.65 12.49
N TRP A 55 12.40 -10.86 12.27
CA TRP A 55 11.17 -11.05 11.49
C TRP A 55 9.94 -10.39 12.13
N ASN A 56 9.84 -10.36 13.46
CA ASN A 56 8.69 -9.78 14.15
C ASN A 56 8.73 -8.25 14.10
N SER A 57 9.89 -7.63 14.35
CA SER A 57 10.05 -6.17 14.23
C SER A 57 9.84 -5.70 12.78
N SER A 58 10.35 -6.46 11.81
CA SER A 58 10.11 -6.24 10.39
C SER A 58 8.62 -6.27 10.04
N ARG A 59 7.88 -7.27 10.53
CA ARG A 59 6.44 -7.36 10.34
C ARG A 59 5.70 -6.20 11.00
N HIS A 60 6.11 -5.83 12.20
CA HIS A 60 5.54 -4.69 12.91
C HIS A 60 5.72 -3.38 12.11
N ASP A 61 6.90 -3.14 11.54
CA ASP A 61 7.15 -1.98 10.65
C ASP A 61 6.22 -1.98 9.42
N CYS A 62 5.98 -3.14 8.79
CA CYS A 62 4.99 -3.20 7.71
C CYS A 62 3.58 -2.83 8.17
N ILE A 63 3.16 -3.31 9.34
CA ILE A 63 1.83 -3.04 9.91
C ILE A 63 1.66 -1.55 10.22
N THR A 64 2.68 -0.89 10.80
CA THR A 64 2.61 0.56 11.08
C THR A 64 2.52 1.40 9.81
N ARG A 65 2.95 0.87 8.66
CA ARG A 65 2.81 1.48 7.32
C ARG A 65 1.50 1.13 6.62
N GLY A 66 0.57 0.41 7.27
CA GLY A 66 -0.69 -0.03 6.64
C GLY A 66 -0.52 -1.19 5.65
N ALA A 67 0.53 -1.99 5.82
CA ALA A 67 0.86 -3.16 5.00
C ALA A 67 1.06 -4.41 5.88
N ASP A 68 1.55 -5.50 5.28
CA ASP A 68 2.13 -6.64 6.02
C ASP A 68 3.39 -7.09 5.25
N LEU A 69 4.17 -8.02 5.80
CA LEU A 69 5.26 -8.64 5.05
C LEU A 69 4.73 -9.27 3.75
N THR A 70 5.54 -9.23 2.70
CA THR A 70 5.09 -9.62 1.37
C THR A 70 4.71 -11.09 1.29
N ILE A 71 3.56 -11.36 0.66
CA ILE A 71 3.14 -12.69 0.23
C ILE A 71 3.38 -12.78 -1.28
N ILE A 72 3.70 -13.96 -1.79
CA ILE A 72 4.08 -14.16 -3.19
C ILE A 72 3.02 -15.02 -3.88
N ASP A 73 2.15 -14.39 -4.66
CA ASP A 73 1.00 -15.06 -5.26
C ASP A 73 1.32 -15.64 -6.64
N THR A 74 2.28 -15.05 -7.37
CA THR A 74 2.60 -15.46 -8.75
C THR A 74 4.10 -15.57 -9.01
N THR A 75 4.48 -16.33 -10.05
CA THR A 75 5.87 -16.43 -10.49
C THR A 75 6.44 -15.08 -10.92
N LYS A 76 5.62 -14.25 -11.58
CA LYS A 76 6.04 -12.89 -11.97
C LYS A 76 6.35 -12.00 -10.76
N GLU A 77 5.60 -12.18 -9.67
CA GLU A 77 5.86 -11.49 -8.40
C GLU A 77 7.14 -12.01 -7.74
N MET A 78 7.39 -13.32 -7.74
CA MET A 78 8.67 -13.90 -7.28
C MET A 78 9.87 -13.28 -8.02
N ASP A 79 9.80 -13.25 -9.36
CA ASP A 79 10.89 -12.72 -10.19
C ASP A 79 11.13 -11.22 -9.96
N PHE A 80 10.04 -10.45 -9.82
CA PHE A 80 10.09 -9.04 -9.47
C PHE A 80 10.81 -8.84 -8.12
N LEU A 81 10.36 -9.53 -7.07
CA LEU A 81 10.93 -9.39 -5.73
C LEU A 81 12.41 -9.76 -5.69
N LYS A 82 12.79 -10.89 -6.32
CA LYS A 82 14.19 -11.34 -6.42
C LYS A 82 15.07 -10.33 -7.14
N ARG A 83 14.56 -9.65 -8.17
CA ARG A 83 15.31 -8.65 -8.92
C ARG A 83 15.49 -7.35 -8.13
N TYR A 84 14.45 -6.88 -7.45
CA TYR A 84 14.47 -5.57 -6.79
C TYR A 84 15.11 -5.57 -5.40
N LYS A 85 15.10 -6.71 -4.69
CA LYS A 85 15.84 -6.84 -3.42
C LYS A 85 17.37 -6.73 -3.57
N CYS A 86 17.87 -6.78 -4.81
CA CYS A 86 19.29 -6.86 -5.14
C CYS A 86 19.97 -8.05 -4.43
N THR A 87 21.14 -7.84 -3.82
CA THR A 87 21.95 -8.91 -3.23
C THR A 87 21.56 -9.27 -1.81
N ALA A 88 20.87 -8.39 -1.08
CA ALA A 88 20.53 -8.62 0.31
C ALA A 88 19.35 -9.59 0.45
N ASP A 89 19.35 -10.34 1.56
CA ASP A 89 18.27 -11.22 1.94
C ASP A 89 17.16 -10.41 2.60
N HIS A 90 15.91 -10.72 2.29
CA HIS A 90 14.77 -9.99 2.85
C HIS A 90 13.72 -10.92 3.44
N TRP A 91 13.25 -10.63 4.65
CA TRP A 91 12.10 -11.29 5.25
C TRP A 91 10.85 -11.15 4.36
N ILE A 92 10.12 -12.25 4.28
CA ILE A 92 8.81 -12.35 3.61
C ILE A 92 7.78 -12.86 4.61
N GLY A 93 6.50 -12.69 4.28
CA GLY A 93 5.39 -12.96 5.18
C GLY A 93 5.06 -14.45 5.28
N LEU A 94 6.05 -15.33 5.39
CA LEU A 94 5.87 -16.78 5.47
C LEU A 94 6.60 -17.33 6.69
N GLU A 95 5.93 -18.20 7.44
CA GLU A 95 6.51 -18.88 8.60
C GLU A 95 6.08 -20.35 8.68
N ILE A 96 6.85 -21.16 9.40
CA ILE A 96 6.47 -22.49 9.85
C ILE A 96 5.73 -22.34 11.18
N THR A 97 4.48 -22.79 11.22
CA THR A 97 3.67 -22.79 12.44
C THR A 97 4.13 -23.86 13.41
N GLU A 98 3.61 -23.85 14.64
CA GLU A 98 3.89 -24.88 15.64
C GLU A 98 3.50 -26.28 15.16
N ASN A 99 2.48 -26.38 14.30
CA ASN A 99 2.02 -27.62 13.68
C ASN A 99 2.91 -28.07 12.50
N GLN A 100 4.09 -27.47 12.32
CA GLN A 100 5.04 -27.78 11.25
C GLN A 100 4.46 -27.56 9.83
N THR A 101 3.50 -26.66 9.70
CA THR A 101 2.92 -26.26 8.41
C THR A 101 3.38 -24.87 8.03
N LEU A 102 3.64 -24.66 6.73
CA LEU A 102 3.93 -23.32 6.22
C LEU A 102 2.65 -22.50 6.12
N GLN A 103 2.69 -21.26 6.60
CA GLN A 103 1.56 -20.35 6.60
C GLN A 103 2.01 -18.92 6.26
N TRP A 104 1.23 -18.26 5.41
CA TRP A 104 1.40 -16.84 5.13
C TRP A 104 0.86 -15.99 6.29
N VAL A 105 1.46 -14.81 6.48
CA VAL A 105 0.89 -13.74 7.30
C VAL A 105 -0.54 -13.43 6.87
N HIS A 106 -1.38 -13.03 7.81
CA HIS A 106 -2.84 -12.92 7.64
C HIS A 106 -3.61 -14.21 7.31
N GLY A 107 -2.98 -15.40 7.40
CA GLY A 107 -3.69 -16.67 7.22
C GLY A 107 -4.30 -16.84 5.83
N THR A 108 -3.79 -16.11 4.84
CA THR A 108 -4.26 -16.22 3.46
C THR A 108 -4.07 -17.65 2.98
N MET A 109 -5.09 -18.22 2.34
CA MET A 109 -5.04 -19.56 1.75
C MET A 109 -4.23 -19.61 0.44
N SER A 110 -3.38 -18.61 0.16
CA SER A 110 -2.50 -18.61 -1.00
C SER A 110 -1.63 -19.86 -0.95
N LYS A 111 -1.79 -20.74 -1.94
CA LYS A 111 -1.01 -21.97 -2.03
C LYS A 111 0.47 -21.63 -2.22
N ILE A 112 1.33 -22.21 -1.39
CA ILE A 112 2.77 -22.16 -1.58
C ILE A 112 3.12 -23.11 -2.73
N TRP A 113 3.47 -22.55 -3.88
CA TRP A 113 3.69 -23.30 -5.13
C TRP A 113 5.17 -23.50 -5.48
N PHE A 114 6.07 -22.91 -4.70
CA PHE A 114 7.52 -22.98 -4.88
C PHE A 114 8.18 -23.68 -3.68
N PRO A 115 9.38 -24.28 -3.86
CA PRO A 115 10.11 -24.88 -2.75
C PRO A 115 10.63 -23.82 -1.77
N VAL A 116 10.61 -24.15 -0.49
CA VAL A 116 11.23 -23.36 0.58
C VAL A 116 12.39 -24.16 1.16
N ARG A 117 13.60 -23.62 1.08
CA ARG A 117 14.81 -24.26 1.64
C ARG A 117 14.91 -24.02 3.15
N GLY A 118 15.63 -24.89 3.85
CA GLY A 118 15.85 -24.76 5.30
C GLY A 118 14.76 -25.43 6.14
N LYS A 119 14.93 -25.35 7.47
CA LYS A 119 14.06 -25.98 8.48
C LYS A 119 13.78 -25.08 9.68
N GLU A 120 14.14 -23.81 9.57
CA GLU A 120 13.92 -22.81 10.61
C GLU A 120 12.54 -22.16 10.47
N LYS A 121 12.12 -21.38 11.48
CA LYS A 121 10.74 -20.89 11.59
C LYS A 121 10.36 -19.81 10.57
N CYS A 122 11.19 -18.79 10.34
CA CYS A 122 10.78 -17.60 9.59
C CYS A 122 11.40 -17.59 8.19
N ALA A 123 10.63 -17.21 7.16
CA ALA A 123 11.09 -17.26 5.78
C ALA A 123 11.58 -15.91 5.25
N TYR A 124 12.63 -15.98 4.44
CA TYR A 124 13.20 -14.86 3.69
C TYR A 124 13.37 -15.23 2.22
N LEU A 125 13.66 -14.22 1.41
CA LEU A 125 13.95 -14.33 -0.01
C LEU A 125 15.42 -13.96 -0.27
N ASP A 126 16.15 -14.86 -0.92
CA ASP A 126 17.52 -14.66 -1.41
C ASP A 126 17.59 -14.77 -2.95
N ASN A 127 18.81 -14.87 -3.50
CA ASN A 127 19.01 -14.94 -4.95
C ASN A 127 18.53 -16.26 -5.58
N ASP A 128 18.40 -17.32 -4.78
CA ASP A 128 17.97 -18.64 -5.23
C ASP A 128 16.46 -18.80 -5.08
N GLY A 129 15.85 -18.17 -4.07
CA GLY A 129 14.41 -18.15 -3.85
C GLY A 129 14.07 -18.07 -2.37
N ALA A 130 13.01 -18.75 -1.96
CA ALA A 130 12.60 -18.75 -0.56
C ALA A 130 13.45 -19.73 0.28
N ALA A 131 13.85 -19.29 1.47
CA ALA A 131 14.52 -20.09 2.48
C ALA A 131 14.05 -19.69 3.88
N THR A 132 14.34 -20.51 4.89
CA THR A 132 14.05 -20.20 6.29
C THR A 132 15.28 -19.97 7.14
N ALA A 133 15.13 -19.10 8.14
CA ALA A 133 16.13 -18.77 9.14
C ALA A 133 15.46 -18.54 10.51
N ARG A 134 16.29 -18.47 11.56
CA ARG A 134 15.82 -18.15 12.90
C ARG A 134 15.25 -16.73 12.92
N CYS A 135 14.06 -16.57 13.48
CA CYS A 135 13.33 -15.31 13.40
C CYS A 135 14.07 -14.11 13.99
N TYR A 136 14.95 -14.33 14.97
CA TYR A 136 15.74 -13.29 15.63
C TYR A 136 16.98 -12.82 14.84
N THR A 137 17.27 -13.44 13.68
CA THR A 137 18.39 -12.99 12.84
C THR A 137 18.04 -11.68 12.13
N ASP A 138 19.04 -10.83 11.94
CA ASP A 138 18.81 -9.55 11.26
C ASP A 138 18.82 -9.74 9.74
N ARG A 139 17.77 -9.24 9.09
CA ARG A 139 17.67 -9.14 7.63
C ARG A 139 16.87 -7.91 7.27
N LYS A 140 16.98 -7.48 6.02
CA LYS A 140 16.03 -6.53 5.45
C LYS A 140 14.64 -7.17 5.35
N TRP A 141 13.62 -6.41 5.00
CA TRP A 141 12.27 -6.93 4.84
C TRP A 141 11.54 -6.26 3.69
N ILE A 142 10.53 -6.96 3.16
CA ILE A 142 9.68 -6.43 2.09
C ILE A 142 8.25 -6.37 2.61
N CYS A 143 7.67 -5.17 2.63
CA CYS A 143 6.25 -4.96 2.90
C CYS A 143 5.45 -4.98 1.61
N ARG A 144 4.17 -5.35 1.71
CA ARG A 144 3.22 -5.36 0.61
C ARG A 144 1.84 -4.88 1.07
N MET A 145 1.24 -4.00 0.28
CA MET A 145 -0.17 -3.63 0.40
C MET A 145 -0.88 -3.75 -0.96
N GLN A 146 -2.19 -3.96 -0.91
CA GLN A 146 -3.04 -4.00 -2.10
C GLN A 146 -3.48 -2.58 -2.46
N MET A 147 -3.41 -2.22 -3.75
CA MET A 147 -4.01 -0.99 -4.25
C MET A 147 -5.52 -1.21 -4.33
N HIS A 148 -6.31 -0.39 -3.63
CA HIS A 148 -7.77 -0.38 -3.67
C HIS A 148 -8.32 0.37 -4.88
#